data_AF-A0A0D2N224-F1
#
_entry.id   AF-A0A0D2N224-F1
#
_cell.length_a   1.000
_cell.length_b   1.000
_cell.length_c   1.000
_cell.angle_alpha   90.00
_cell.angle_beta   90.00
_cell.angle_gamma   90.00
#
_symmetry.space_group_name_H-M   'P 1'
#
loop_
_entity.id
_entity.type
_entity.pdbx_description
1 polymer ?
#
loop_
_entity_poly.entity_id
_entity_poly.type
_entity_poly.pdbx_seq_one_letter_code
_entity_poly.pdbx_strand_id
1 'polypeptide(L)'
;TAFRASQTYNSSQTLFENGEWIWADSAYALDEWCVTPYKKPLGNLPENKIFNYHLLQVRVKSEHAMGYIKGWFCSLQGLRQQIDTAQDHQCAIAWIKTCIVLHTLVFFIE
;
A
#
# COMPACT_ATOMS: atom_id res chain seq x y z
N THR A 1 -3.80 18.17 -0.26
CA THR A 1 -2.70 17.25 0.11
C THR A 1 -2.26 16.52 -1.14
N ALA A 2 -1.02 16.02 -1.20
CA ALA A 2 -0.54 15.24 -2.35
C ALA A 2 -1.47 14.06 -2.71
N PHE A 3 -2.08 13.43 -1.69
CA PHE A 3 -3.06 12.37 -1.90
C PHE A 3 -4.31 12.79 -2.67
N ARG A 4 -4.86 13.99 -2.41
CA ARG A 4 -6.03 14.48 -3.16
C ARG A 4 -5.73 14.75 -4.63
N ALA A 5 -4.46 14.92 -4.99
CA ALA A 5 -4.04 15.03 -6.38
C ALA A 5 -3.80 13.66 -7.04
N SER A 6 -3.83 12.56 -6.29
CA SER A 6 -3.62 11.21 -6.83
C SER A 6 -4.81 10.77 -7.68
N GLN A 7 -4.53 9.90 -8.65
CA GLN A 7 -5.57 9.28 -9.48
C GLN A 7 -6.56 8.47 -8.62
N THR A 8 -6.08 7.80 -7.57
CA THR A 8 -6.92 7.02 -6.66
C THR A 8 -8.01 7.87 -6.02
N TYR A 9 -7.69 9.11 -5.62
CA TYR A 9 -8.68 10.02 -5.05
C TYR A 9 -9.63 10.61 -6.11
N ASN A 10 -9.10 11.01 -7.26
CA ASN A 10 -9.88 11.70 -8.30
C ASN A 10 -10.75 10.76 -9.14
N SER A 11 -10.45 9.47 -9.14
CA SER A 11 -11.09 8.47 -10.00
C SER A 11 -11.54 7.24 -9.22
N SER A 12 -11.79 7.39 -7.91
CA SER A 12 -12.21 6.28 -7.03
C SER A 12 -13.44 5.55 -7.57
N GLN A 13 -14.44 6.27 -8.08
CA GLN A 13 -15.66 5.69 -8.67
C GLN A 13 -15.42 4.82 -9.92
N THR A 14 -14.28 4.98 -10.59
CA THR A 14 -13.90 4.16 -11.75
C THR A 14 -12.92 3.05 -11.39
N LEU A 15 -12.23 3.17 -10.26
CA LEU A 15 -11.23 2.21 -9.80
C LEU A 15 -11.82 1.14 -8.89
N PHE A 16 -12.92 1.45 -8.20
CA PHE A 16 -13.61 0.56 -7.27
C PHE A 16 -15.01 0.29 -7.77
N GLU A 17 -15.39 -0.98 -7.83
CA GLU A 17 -16.78 -1.38 -8.04
C GLU A 17 -17.63 -1.10 -6.80
N ASN A 18 -18.95 -1.22 -6.94
CA ASN A 18 -19.87 -0.97 -5.83
C ASN A 18 -19.58 -1.92 -4.65
N GLY A 19 -19.22 -1.34 -3.51
CA GLY A 19 -18.88 -2.07 -2.30
C GLY A 19 -17.40 -2.44 -2.16
N GLU A 20 -16.57 -2.11 -3.16
CA GLU A 20 -15.12 -2.23 -3.04
C GLU A 20 -14.52 -1.03 -2.31
N TRP A 21 -13.48 -1.29 -1.52
CA TRP A 21 -12.81 -0.29 -0.72
C TRP A 21 -11.37 -0.71 -0.45
N ILE A 22 -10.53 0.25 -0.07
CA ILE A 22 -9.15 0.02 0.35
C ILE A 22 -8.94 0.42 1.81
N TRP A 23 -8.03 -0.27 2.47
CA TRP A 23 -7.49 0.20 3.75
C TRP A 23 -6.40 1.22 3.53
N ALA A 24 -6.48 2.31 4.28
CA ALA A 24 -5.53 3.40 4.24
C ALA A 24 -4.99 3.72 5.64
N ASP A 25 -3.83 4.38 5.69
CA ASP A 25 -3.27 4.90 6.94
C ASP A 25 -4.25 5.89 7.60
N SER A 26 -4.16 5.99 8.92
CA SER A 26 -4.77 7.06 9.71
C SER A 26 -4.52 8.46 9.15
N ALA A 27 -3.43 8.72 8.42
CA ALA A 27 -3.16 10.04 7.82
C ALA A 27 -4.19 10.44 6.74
N TYR A 28 -4.89 9.49 6.14
CA TYR A 28 -5.89 9.74 5.10
C TYR A 28 -7.27 10.08 5.68
N ALA A 29 -8.15 10.62 4.84
CA ALA A 29 -9.53 10.87 5.21
C ALA A 29 -10.35 9.59 5.02
N LEU A 30 -11.27 9.34 5.96
CA LEU A 30 -12.26 8.27 5.84
C LEU A 30 -13.25 8.62 4.74
N ASP A 31 -13.52 7.67 3.85
CA ASP A 31 -14.45 7.77 2.73
C ASP A 31 -15.07 6.39 2.44
N GLU A 32 -16.13 6.32 1.62
CA GLU A 32 -16.83 5.07 1.29
C GLU A 32 -15.89 4.01 0.68
N TRP A 33 -14.93 4.46 -0.11
CA TRP A 33 -13.92 3.64 -0.78
C TRP A 33 -12.57 3.61 -0.03
N CYS A 34 -12.40 4.41 1.03
CA CYS A 34 -11.12 4.61 1.73
C CYS A 34 -11.30 4.45 3.25
N VAL A 35 -11.05 3.24 3.75
CA VAL A 35 -11.27 2.87 5.15
C VAL A 35 -9.99 3.07 5.97
N THR A 36 -10.07 3.95 6.97
CA THR A 36 -8.94 4.27 7.86
C THR A 36 -9.19 3.77 9.29
N PRO A 37 -8.14 3.49 10.09
CA PRO A 37 -8.28 3.18 11.51
C PRO A 37 -8.97 4.31 12.28
N TYR A 38 -9.69 3.95 13.34
CA TYR A 38 -10.28 4.92 14.26
C TYR A 38 -9.20 5.67 15.03
N LYS A 39 -9.23 7.00 14.95
CA LYS A 39 -8.38 7.90 15.75
C LYS A 39 -8.94 8.11 17.15
N LYS A 40 -8.09 8.54 18.09
CA LYS A 40 -8.54 8.92 19.44
C LYS A 40 -9.48 10.14 19.35
N PRO A 41 -10.52 10.22 20.20
CA PRO A 41 -10.86 9.29 21.29
C PRO A 41 -11.65 8.04 20.85
N LEU A 42 -12.24 8.03 19.65
CA LEU A 42 -13.10 6.95 19.16
C LEU A 42 -12.37 5.60 19.08
N GLY A 43 -11.07 5.59 18.78
CA GLY A 43 -10.25 4.39 18.78
C GLY A 43 -10.08 3.72 20.15
N ASN A 44 -10.53 4.36 21.24
CA ASN A 44 -10.52 3.75 22.58
C ASN A 44 -11.79 2.95 22.90
N LEU A 45 -12.85 3.09 22.09
CA LEU A 45 -14.07 2.30 22.27
C LEU A 45 -13.75 0.81 22.06
N PRO A 46 -14.34 -0.10 22.85
CA PRO A 46 -14.01 -1.54 22.80
C PRO A 46 -14.09 -2.14 21.40
N GLU A 47 -15.17 -1.83 20.65
CA GLU A 47 -15.40 -2.33 19.30
C GLU A 47 -14.36 -1.78 18.30
N ASN A 48 -14.09 -0.47 18.37
CA ASN A 48 -13.10 0.18 17.51
C ASN A 48 -11.68 -0.29 17.79
N LYS A 49 -11.37 -0.67 19.04
CA LYS A 49 -10.08 -1.30 19.38
C LYS A 49 -9.93 -2.66 18.71
N ILE A 50 -10.99 -3.47 18.67
CA ILE A 50 -10.97 -4.78 18.00
C ILE A 50 -10.76 -4.57 16.49
N PHE A 51 -11.50 -3.65 15.88
CA PHE A 51 -11.29 -3.29 14.46
C PHE A 51 -9.86 -2.85 14.19
N ASN A 52 -9.35 -1.87 14.95
CA ASN A 52 -8.00 -1.36 14.78
C ASN A 52 -6.95 -2.46 15.03
N TYR A 53 -7.17 -3.38 15.97
CA TYR A 53 -6.27 -4.51 16.22
C TYR A 53 -6.12 -5.40 14.98
N HIS A 54 -7.23 -5.82 14.37
CA HIS A 54 -7.19 -6.63 13.15
C HIS A 54 -6.55 -5.88 11.98
N LEU A 55 -6.87 -4.59 11.81
CA LEU A 55 -6.28 -3.76 10.77
C LEU A 55 -4.76 -3.64 10.94
N LEU A 56 -4.28 -3.44 12.17
CA LEU A 56 -2.84 -3.39 12.48
C LEU A 56 -2.15 -4.71 12.14
N GLN A 57 -2.78 -5.87 12.39
CA GLN A 57 -2.20 -7.16 12.02
C GLN A 57 -1.98 -7.30 10.51
N VAL A 58 -2.96 -6.86 9.69
CA VAL A 58 -2.83 -6.87 8.22
C VAL A 58 -1.70 -5.94 7.79
N ARG A 59 -1.65 -4.73 8.36
CA ARG A 59 -0.60 -3.75 8.07
C ARG A 59 0.79 -4.29 8.39
N VAL A 60 0.98 -4.89 9.57
CA VAL A 60 2.27 -5.46 9.99
C VAL A 60 2.74 -6.54 9.01
N LYS A 61 1.84 -7.42 8.57
CA LYS A 61 2.17 -8.44 7.56
C LYS A 61 2.57 -7.82 6.23
N SER A 62 1.83 -6.82 5.76
CA SER A 62 2.15 -6.10 4.52
C SER A 62 3.50 -5.39 4.59
N GLU A 63 3.79 -4.71 5.71
CA GLU A 63 5.06 -4.01 5.93
C GLU A 63 6.21 -5.00 6.02
N HIS A 64 6.02 -6.13 6.71
CA HIS A 64 7.03 -7.17 6.81
C HIS A 64 7.33 -7.81 5.44
N ALA A 65 6.31 -8.12 4.64
CA ALA A 65 6.49 -8.63 3.29
C ALA A 65 7.28 -7.64 2.39
N MET A 66 6.94 -6.35 2.44
CA MET A 66 7.67 -5.32 1.69
C MET A 66 9.09 -5.11 2.21
N GLY A 67 9.30 -5.22 3.52
CA GLY A 67 10.62 -5.18 4.14
C GLY A 67 11.49 -6.35 3.69
N TYR A 68 10.92 -7.56 3.65
CA TYR A 68 11.59 -8.76 3.18
C TYR A 68 12.04 -8.63 1.71
N ILE A 69 11.12 -8.22 0.82
CA ILE A 69 11.43 -8.01 -0.60
C ILE A 69 12.55 -6.98 -0.78
N LYS A 70 12.50 -5.85 -0.05
CA LYS A 70 13.54 -4.82 -0.12
C LYS A 70 14.89 -5.27 0.47
N GLY A 71 14.87 -6.14 1.48
CA GLY A 71 16.08 -6.71 2.07
C GLY A 71 16.78 -7.70 1.14
N TRP A 72 16.02 -8.46 0.36
CA TRP A 72 16.56 -9.35 -0.67
C TRP A 72 17.07 -8.59 -1.90
N PHE A 73 16.26 -7.65 -2.39
CA PHE A 73 16.62 -6.82 -3.55
C PHE A 73 17.04 -5.44 -3.05
N CYS A 74 18.31 -5.29 -2.68
CA CYS A 74 18.89 -4.00 -2.28
C CYS A 74 18.65 -2.89 -3.33
N SER A 75 18.40 -3.24 -4.59
CA SER A 75 17.99 -2.27 -5.64
C SER A 75 16.66 -1.57 -5.35
N LEU A 76 15.77 -2.18 -4.55
CA LEU A 76 14.54 -1.59 -4.05
C LEU A 76 14.74 -0.79 -2.75
N GLN A 77 15.88 -0.95 -2.07
CA GLN A 77 16.24 -0.19 -0.88
C GLN A 77 16.75 1.20 -1.29
N GLY A 78 15.81 2.12 -1.44
CA GLY A 78 16.12 3.48 -1.89
C GLY A 78 16.35 3.52 -3.40
N LEU A 79 15.38 3.00 -4.17
CA LEU A 79 15.35 3.09 -5.62
C LEU A 79 15.62 4.54 -6.06
N ARG A 80 16.83 4.79 -6.59
CA ARG A 80 17.29 6.14 -6.98
C ARG A 80 16.93 6.49 -8.42
N GLN A 81 15.97 5.79 -9.01
CA GLN A 81 15.48 6.12 -10.34
C GLN A 81 14.83 7.50 -10.28
N GLN A 82 15.39 8.45 -11.02
CA GLN A 82 14.76 9.75 -11.23
C GLN A 82 13.55 9.54 -12.14
N ILE A 83 12.39 10.04 -11.71
CA ILE A 83 11.12 9.90 -12.42
C ILE A 83 10.73 11.28 -12.94
N ASP A 84 11.23 11.64 -14.11
CA ASP A 84 10.88 12.89 -14.78
C ASP A 84 9.86 12.66 -15.90
N THR A 85 9.91 11.49 -16.54
CA THR A 85 9.03 11.13 -17.65
C THR A 85 8.14 9.94 -17.33
N ALA A 86 7.06 9.79 -18.10
CA ALA A 86 6.21 8.60 -18.03
C ALA A 86 7.00 7.30 -18.31
N GLN A 87 8.03 7.37 -19.16
CA GLN A 87 8.89 6.22 -19.46
C GLN A 87 9.72 5.82 -18.24
N ASP A 88 10.30 6.78 -17.52
CA ASP A 88 11.07 6.50 -16.30
C ASP A 88 10.18 5.86 -15.23
N HIS A 89 8.93 6.33 -15.13
CA HIS A 89 7.95 5.74 -14.23
C HIS A 89 7.63 4.29 -14.60
N GLN A 90 7.43 4.00 -15.89
CA GLN A 90 7.20 2.64 -16.37
C GLN A 90 8.42 1.74 -16.12
N CYS A 91 9.64 2.25 -16.33
CA CYS A 91 10.88 1.53 -16.01
C CYS A 91 10.96 1.19 -14.53
N ALA A 92 10.65 2.13 -13.63
CA ALA A 92 10.61 1.89 -12.19
C ALA A 92 9.56 0.82 -11.81
N ILE A 93 8.37 0.88 -12.41
CA ILE A 93 7.33 -0.15 -12.21
C ILE A 93 7.80 -1.51 -12.72
N ALA A 94 8.39 -1.57 -13.91
CA ALA A 94 8.89 -2.81 -14.51
C ALA A 94 9.99 -3.43 -13.64
N TRP A 95 10.86 -2.60 -13.05
CA TRP A 95 11.89 -3.04 -12.12
C TRP A 95 11.29 -3.69 -10.86
N ILE A 96 10.33 -3.01 -10.23
CA ILE A 96 9.63 -3.53 -9.04
C ILE A 96 8.92 -4.85 -9.38
N LYS A 97 8.20 -4.90 -10.50
CA LYS A 97 7.53 -6.12 -10.98
C LYS A 97 8.52 -7.26 -11.20
N THR A 98 9.67 -6.97 -11.80
CA THR A 98 10.73 -7.96 -12.04
C THR A 98 11.25 -8.53 -10.73
N CYS A 99 11.52 -7.70 -9.71
CA CYS A 99 11.91 -8.18 -8.38
C CYS A 99 10.85 -9.08 -7.75
N ILE A 100 9.56 -8.75 -7.87
CA ILE A 100 8.47 -9.58 -7.35
C ILE A 100 8.42 -10.93 -8.07
N VAL A 101 8.49 -10.93 -9.41
CA VAL A 101 8.50 -12.18 -10.21
C VAL A 101 9.69 -13.05 -9.85
N LEU A 102 10.89 -12.46 -9.75
CA LEU A 102 12.10 -13.18 -9.35
C LEU A 102 11.97 -13.76 -7.94
N HIS A 103 11.45 -12.99 -6.97
CA HIS A 103 11.18 -13.49 -5.63
C HIS A 103 10.24 -14.71 -5.65
N THR A 104 9.15 -14.62 -6.42
CA THR A 104 8.20 -15.72 -6.56
C THR A 104 8.84 -16.95 -7.21
N LEU A 105 9.66 -16.78 -8.25
CA LEU A 105 10.36 -17.90 -8.89
C LEU A 105 11.35 -18.58 -7.95
N VAL A 106 12.14 -17.82 -7.19
CA VAL A 106 13.08 -18.39 -6.22
C VAL A 106 12.33 -19.16 -5.13
N PHE A 107 11.24 -18.60 -4.60
CA PHE A 107 10.39 -19.28 -3.62
C PHE A 107 9.79 -20.60 -4.13
N PHE A 108 9.55 -20.74 -5.44
CA PHE A 108 9.06 -21.99 -6.02
C PHE A 108 10.15 -23.04 -6.27
N ILE A 109 11.42 -22.63 -6.32
CA ILE A 109 12.57 -23.50 -6.60
C ILE A 109 13.18 -24.04 -5.31
N GLU A 110 13.16 -23.25 -4.23
CA GLU A 110 13.51 -23.68 -2.86
C GLU A 110 12.41 -24.53 -2.20
#